data_AF-A0A0R1RL10-F1
#
_entry.id   AF-A0A0R1RL10-F1
#
_cell.length_a   1.000
_cell.length_b   1.000
_cell.length_c   1.000
_cell.angle_alpha   90.00
_cell.angle_beta   90.00
_cell.angle_gamma   90.00
#
_symmetry.space_group_name_H-M   'P 1'
#
loop_
_entity.id
_entity.type
_entity.pdbx_description
1 polymer ?
#
loop_
_entity_poly.entity_id
_entity_poly.type
_entity_poly.pdbx_seq_one_letter_code
_entity_poly.pdbx_strand_id
1 'polypeptide(L)'
;MWLDSQIELVLQSRSFKTNVHHLANETGMDDYEAQTELSSEILNKRFSGLNPLDVIKGLEDNDPYFTFKVTYARKDIEQRLYKDINRQKDTINKLQDTVNRQYLFEVDNGFSKDDIERVIDLLPDLYKNTKTQLFVATCLRYGKAETMIRLQLTPKQFHQKLRNAERYSNRHREKFNLVAVSNEEIALMDEQVCLIALISCLESCDYTDDKFQSLLDYLADMSGELIGQLPGIKHQAAVLEHWTNADVNDKYTLVNGIYERLDDIGRTSVRGNAYA
;
A
#
# COMPACT_ATOMS: atom_id res chain seq x y z
N MET A 1 -17.70 -16.98 42.80
CA MET A 1 -18.29 -15.69 42.41
C MET A 1 -17.62 -14.63 43.27
N TRP A 2 -17.08 -13.57 42.66
CA TRP A 2 -16.40 -12.51 43.39
C TRP A 2 -17.42 -11.67 44.16
N LEU A 3 -17.10 -11.29 45.40
CA LEU A 3 -17.91 -10.32 46.16
C LEU A 3 -17.55 -8.90 45.70
N ASP A 4 -18.51 -7.98 45.75
CA ASP A 4 -18.29 -6.58 45.34
C ASP A 4 -17.14 -5.92 46.11
N SER A 5 -17.03 -6.20 47.42
CA SER A 5 -15.93 -5.72 48.26
C SER A 5 -14.56 -6.27 47.85
N GLN A 6 -14.50 -7.47 47.28
CA GLN A 6 -13.26 -8.07 46.78
C GLN A 6 -12.85 -7.47 45.43
N ILE A 7 -13.83 -7.20 44.58
CA ILE A 7 -13.61 -6.53 43.29
C ILE A 7 -13.03 -5.14 43.55
N GLU A 8 -13.61 -4.38 44.48
CA GLU A 8 -13.15 -3.04 44.81
C GLU A 8 -11.67 -3.03 45.26
N LEU A 9 -11.24 -4.00 46.08
CA LEU A 9 -9.84 -4.13 46.49
C LEU A 9 -8.89 -4.39 45.32
N VAL A 10 -9.30 -5.22 44.35
CA VAL A 10 -8.52 -5.45 43.13
C VAL A 10 -8.42 -4.17 42.29
N LEU A 11 -9.53 -3.44 42.12
CA LEU A 11 -9.57 -2.17 41.36
C LEU A 11 -8.74 -1.07 42.03
N GLN A 12 -8.65 -1.07 43.36
CA GLN A 12 -7.86 -0.10 44.10
C GLN A 12 -6.35 -0.39 44.07
N SER A 13 -5.94 -1.60 43.67
CA SER A 13 -4.54 -2.00 43.62
C SER A 13 -3.71 -1.13 42.66
N ARG A 14 -2.46 -0.85 43.06
CA ARG A 14 -1.55 0.01 42.28
C ARG A 14 -1.29 -0.55 40.88
N SER A 15 -1.08 -1.86 40.79
CA SER A 15 -0.83 -2.56 39.53
C SER A 15 -2.02 -2.40 38.56
N PHE A 16 -3.24 -2.53 39.07
CA PHE A 16 -4.44 -2.35 38.27
C PHE A 16 -4.58 -0.92 37.76
N LYS A 17 -4.53 0.09 38.64
CA LYS A 17 -4.62 1.51 38.26
C LYS A 17 -3.58 1.91 37.22
N THR A 18 -2.34 1.46 37.40
CA THR A 18 -1.25 1.74 36.45
C THR A 18 -1.56 1.17 35.07
N ASN A 19 -2.05 -0.07 35.01
CA ASN A 19 -2.41 -0.70 33.74
C ASN A 19 -3.68 -0.12 33.10
N VAL A 20 -4.62 0.41 33.88
CA VAL A 20 -5.78 1.16 33.35
C VAL A 20 -5.31 2.41 32.61
N HIS A 21 -4.47 3.25 33.24
CA HIS A 21 -3.97 4.45 32.57
C HIS A 21 -3.10 4.13 31.35
N HIS A 22 -2.29 3.07 31.42
CA HIS A 22 -1.57 2.61 30.23
C HIS A 22 -2.51 2.17 29.11
N LEU A 23 -3.55 1.41 29.44
CA LEU A 23 -4.54 0.98 28.46
C LEU A 23 -5.22 2.20 27.82
N ALA A 24 -5.73 3.13 28.62
CA ALA A 24 -6.37 4.36 28.16
C ALA A 24 -5.46 5.17 27.22
N ASN A 25 -4.20 5.36 27.59
CA ASN A 25 -3.25 6.13 26.77
C ASN A 25 -2.91 5.44 25.44
N GLU A 26 -2.70 4.12 25.44
CA GLU A 26 -2.30 3.38 24.24
C GLU A 26 -3.47 3.16 23.27
N THR A 27 -4.70 3.04 23.78
CA THR A 27 -5.89 2.78 22.97
C THR A 27 -6.72 4.04 22.67
N GLY A 28 -6.46 5.14 23.38
CA GLY A 28 -7.25 6.37 23.30
C GLY A 28 -8.62 6.29 23.98
N MET A 29 -8.87 5.23 24.77
CA MET A 29 -10.08 5.08 25.57
C MET A 29 -10.12 6.08 26.72
N ASP A 30 -11.31 6.41 27.21
CA ASP A 30 -11.41 7.10 28.49
C ASP A 30 -11.03 6.13 29.64
N ASP A 31 -10.59 6.70 30.77
CA ASP A 31 -10.13 5.90 31.92
C ASP A 31 -11.23 4.99 32.49
N TYR A 32 -12.50 5.37 32.35
CA TYR A 32 -13.64 4.61 32.87
C TYR A 32 -13.93 3.37 32.00
N GLU A 33 -13.87 3.52 30.68
CA GLU A 33 -13.98 2.45 29.70
C GLU A 33 -12.80 1.49 29.81
N ALA A 34 -11.57 2.02 29.91
CA ALA A 34 -10.37 1.22 30.13
C ALA A 34 -10.43 0.43 31.44
N GLN A 35 -10.95 1.05 32.52
CA GLN A 35 -11.17 0.38 33.80
C GLN A 35 -12.19 -0.76 33.67
N THR A 36 -13.30 -0.51 32.99
CA THR A 36 -14.37 -1.49 32.78
C THR A 36 -13.83 -2.69 32.01
N GLU A 37 -13.13 -2.47 30.90
CA GLU A 37 -12.63 -3.59 30.09
C GLU A 37 -11.48 -4.34 30.73
N LEU A 38 -10.56 -3.65 31.40
CA LEU A 38 -9.52 -4.35 32.13
C LEU A 38 -10.14 -5.19 33.25
N SER A 39 -11.08 -4.64 34.02
CA SER A 39 -11.74 -5.37 35.12
C SER A 39 -12.48 -6.62 34.64
N SER A 40 -13.21 -6.52 33.53
CA SER A 40 -13.88 -7.66 32.90
C SER A 40 -12.87 -8.74 32.50
N GLU A 41 -11.77 -8.36 31.84
CA GLU A 41 -10.78 -9.31 31.35
C GLU A 41 -10.05 -10.04 32.48
N ILE A 42 -9.62 -9.34 33.53
CA ILE A 42 -8.95 -9.99 34.66
C ILE A 42 -9.91 -10.86 35.47
N LEU A 43 -11.10 -10.37 35.84
CA LEU A 43 -12.04 -11.11 36.69
C LEU A 43 -12.60 -12.33 35.97
N ASN A 44 -12.96 -12.19 34.69
CA ASN A 44 -13.63 -13.27 33.95
C ASN A 44 -12.66 -14.27 33.32
N LYS A 45 -11.41 -13.89 33.03
CA LYS A 45 -10.46 -14.79 32.36
C LYS A 45 -9.22 -15.11 33.17
N ARG A 46 -8.54 -14.12 33.74
CA ARG A 46 -7.23 -14.35 34.36
C ARG A 46 -7.32 -14.89 35.79
N PHE A 47 -8.36 -14.47 36.51
CA PHE A 47 -8.59 -14.81 37.92
C PHE A 47 -9.82 -15.70 38.15
N SER A 48 -10.56 -16.09 37.09
CA SER A 48 -11.79 -16.86 37.22
C SER A 48 -11.62 -18.25 37.87
N GLY A 49 -10.41 -18.80 37.85
CA GLY A 49 -10.05 -20.06 38.53
C GLY A 49 -9.19 -19.90 39.79
N LEU A 50 -8.96 -18.68 40.26
CA LEU A 50 -8.12 -18.41 41.44
C LEU A 50 -8.97 -18.04 42.65
N ASN A 51 -8.45 -18.34 43.84
CA ASN A 51 -9.07 -17.92 45.09
C ASN A 51 -8.96 -16.38 45.23
N PRO A 52 -10.08 -15.65 45.40
CA PRO A 52 -10.08 -14.20 45.50
C PRO A 52 -9.17 -13.64 46.61
N LEU A 53 -9.12 -14.30 47.77
CA LEU A 53 -8.31 -13.84 48.90
C LEU A 53 -6.81 -13.90 48.61
N ASP A 54 -6.37 -14.94 47.90
CA ASP A 54 -4.97 -15.11 47.52
C ASP A 54 -4.55 -14.09 46.46
N VAL A 55 -5.47 -13.76 45.55
CA VAL A 55 -5.26 -12.71 44.53
C VAL A 55 -5.14 -11.33 45.17
N ILE A 56 -6.04 -10.97 46.10
CA ILE A 56 -6.00 -9.68 46.78
C ILE A 56 -4.69 -9.52 47.54
N LYS A 57 -4.35 -10.52 48.37
CA LYS A 57 -3.11 -10.50 49.13
C LYS A 57 -1.89 -10.43 48.23
N GLY A 58 -1.85 -11.22 47.16
CA GLY A 58 -0.76 -11.18 46.19
C GLY A 58 -0.62 -9.83 45.47
N LEU A 59 -1.73 -9.12 45.21
CA LEU A 59 -1.69 -7.78 44.64
C LEU A 59 -1.25 -6.71 45.66
N GLU A 60 -1.65 -6.84 46.93
CA GLU A 60 -1.18 -5.97 48.02
C GLU A 60 0.33 -6.14 48.26
N ASP A 61 0.81 -7.38 48.23
CA ASP A 61 2.23 -7.74 48.40
C ASP A 61 3.08 -7.43 47.14
N ASN A 62 2.47 -6.93 46.05
CA ASN A 62 3.09 -6.73 44.74
C ASN A 62 3.79 -8.00 44.20
N ASP A 63 3.19 -9.17 44.43
CA ASP A 63 3.70 -10.42 43.89
C ASP A 63 3.77 -10.31 42.34
N PRO A 64 4.95 -10.60 41.75
CA PRO A 64 5.16 -10.56 40.31
C PRO A 64 4.16 -11.42 39.53
N TYR A 65 3.72 -12.56 40.06
CA TYR A 65 2.81 -13.47 39.39
C TYR A 65 1.45 -12.81 39.12
N PHE A 66 0.84 -12.22 40.15
CA PHE A 66 -0.45 -11.54 40.03
C PHE A 66 -0.33 -10.22 39.25
N THR A 67 0.76 -9.49 39.46
CA THR A 67 1.07 -8.25 38.71
C THR A 67 1.22 -8.50 37.22
N PHE A 68 1.90 -9.59 36.83
CA PHE A 68 2.01 -9.97 35.42
C PHE A 68 0.67 -10.39 34.83
N LYS A 69 -0.20 -11.10 35.57
CA LYS A 69 -1.53 -11.43 35.07
C LYS A 69 -2.35 -10.19 34.70
N VAL A 70 -2.28 -9.13 35.50
CA VAL A 70 -2.92 -7.83 35.18
C VAL A 70 -2.28 -7.20 33.94
N THR A 71 -0.94 -7.19 33.86
CA THR A 71 -0.20 -6.63 32.71
C THR A 71 -0.51 -7.36 31.40
N TYR A 72 -0.59 -8.70 31.43
CA TYR A 72 -0.93 -9.50 30.26
C TYR A 72 -2.42 -9.44 29.91
N ALA A 73 -3.30 -9.12 30.86
CA ALA A 73 -4.70 -8.81 30.53
C ALA A 73 -4.77 -7.53 29.68
N ARG A 74 -4.07 -6.46 30.11
CA ARG A 74 -3.95 -5.22 29.32
C ARG A 74 -3.45 -5.49 27.90
N LYS A 75 -2.32 -6.19 27.77
CA LYS A 75 -1.73 -6.50 26.45
C LYS A 75 -2.66 -7.31 25.56
N ASP A 76 -3.45 -8.22 26.11
CA ASP A 76 -4.42 -9.01 25.33
C ASP A 76 -5.58 -8.15 24.83
N ILE A 77 -6.02 -7.16 25.61
CA ILE A 77 -7.03 -6.17 25.19
C ILE A 77 -6.47 -5.32 24.05
N GLU A 78 -5.26 -4.78 24.20
CA GLU A 78 -4.58 -3.98 23.17
C GLU A 78 -4.44 -4.77 21.86
N GLN A 79 -3.94 -6.01 21.93
CA GLN A 79 -3.80 -6.85 20.75
C GLN A 79 -5.13 -7.15 20.07
N ARG A 80 -6.23 -7.24 20.82
CA ARG A 80 -7.58 -7.46 20.27
C ARG A 80 -8.08 -6.21 19.56
N LEU A 81 -7.97 -5.04 20.21
CA LEU A 81 -8.35 -3.75 19.63
C LEU A 81 -7.56 -3.46 18.36
N TYR A 82 -6.24 -3.63 18.37
CA TYR A 82 -5.44 -3.44 17.16
C TYR A 82 -5.74 -4.46 16.08
N LYS A 83 -6.10 -5.71 16.42
CA LYS A 83 -6.57 -6.69 15.44
C LYS A 83 -7.90 -6.27 14.82
N ASP A 84 -8.81 -5.72 15.59
CA ASP A 84 -10.11 -5.27 15.08
C ASP A 84 -10.00 -3.97 14.27
N ILE A 85 -9.15 -3.03 14.69
CA ILE A 85 -8.75 -1.85 13.89
C ILE A 85 -8.10 -2.29 12.59
N ASN A 86 -7.17 -3.26 12.62
CA ASN A 86 -6.53 -3.77 11.41
C ASN A 86 -7.50 -4.55 10.51
N ARG A 87 -8.47 -5.28 11.08
CA ARG A 87 -9.55 -5.92 10.31
C ARG A 87 -10.49 -4.91 9.68
N GLN A 88 -10.81 -3.83 10.38
CA GLN A 88 -11.62 -2.73 9.83
C GLN A 88 -10.85 -2.02 8.72
N LYS A 89 -9.56 -1.73 8.91
CA LYS A 89 -8.67 -1.22 7.85
C LYS A 89 -8.59 -2.19 6.67
N ASP A 90 -8.43 -3.49 6.89
CA ASP A 90 -8.43 -4.49 5.82
C ASP A 90 -9.80 -4.59 5.11
N THR A 91 -10.89 -4.34 5.82
CA THR A 91 -12.25 -4.34 5.24
C THR A 91 -12.52 -3.06 4.46
N ILE A 92 -12.07 -1.91 4.95
CA ILE A 92 -12.10 -0.62 4.26
C ILE A 92 -11.19 -0.66 3.02
N ASN A 93 -9.99 -1.23 3.13
CA ASN A 93 -9.09 -1.46 1.99
C ASN A 93 -9.72 -2.41 0.97
N LYS A 94 -10.41 -3.49 1.41
CA LYS A 94 -11.15 -4.38 0.50
C LYS A 94 -12.38 -3.70 -0.14
N LEU A 95 -13.04 -2.78 0.55
CA LEU A 95 -14.15 -2.00 0.01
C LEU A 95 -13.66 -0.89 -0.94
N GLN A 96 -12.50 -0.28 -0.66
CA GLN A 96 -11.79 0.60 -1.60
C GLN A 96 -11.25 -0.17 -2.82
N ASP A 97 -10.75 -1.40 -2.64
CA ASP A 97 -10.39 -2.32 -3.73
C ASP A 97 -11.61 -2.78 -4.54
N THR A 98 -12.84 -2.63 -4.02
CA THR A 98 -14.09 -2.91 -4.76
C THR A 98 -14.57 -1.71 -5.57
N VAL A 99 -14.17 -0.48 -5.20
CA VAL A 99 -14.53 0.76 -5.92
C VAL A 99 -13.41 1.22 -6.86
N ASN A 100 -12.14 0.88 -6.60
CA ASN A 100 -10.99 1.19 -7.44
C ASN A 100 -10.61 0.05 -8.40
N ARG A 101 -11.58 -0.42 -9.20
CA ARG A 101 -11.28 -1.20 -10.40
C ARG A 101 -11.12 -0.27 -11.59
N GLN A 102 -10.02 0.47 -11.63
CA GLN A 102 -9.57 1.10 -12.87
C GLN A 102 -8.10 1.47 -12.77
N TYR A 103 -7.28 0.43 -12.80
CA TYR A 103 -6.00 0.48 -13.49
C TYR A 103 -5.94 -0.77 -14.36
N LEU A 104 -5.94 -0.52 -15.67
CA LEU A 104 -5.87 -1.56 -16.69
C LEU A 104 -4.50 -2.24 -16.60
N PHE A 105 -4.43 -3.37 -15.89
CA PHE A 105 -4.34 -4.60 -16.67
C PHE A 105 -5.77 -4.83 -17.13
N GLU A 106 -6.00 -4.87 -18.44
CA GLU A 106 -7.30 -5.24 -18.98
C GLU A 106 -7.61 -6.66 -18.49
N VAL A 107 -8.37 -6.76 -17.39
CA VAL A 107 -8.99 -8.02 -16.96
C VAL A 107 -10.21 -8.24 -17.84
N ASP A 108 -9.96 -8.30 -19.14
CA ASP A 108 -10.80 -8.96 -20.12
C ASP A 108 -9.97 -10.10 -20.71
N ASN A 109 -9.90 -11.23 -20.00
CA ASN A 109 -9.44 -12.53 -20.50
C ASN A 109 -8.16 -12.57 -21.38
N GLY A 110 -7.14 -11.73 -21.14
CA GLY A 110 -5.98 -11.78 -22.02
C GLY A 110 -4.76 -10.97 -21.56
N PHE A 111 -4.06 -11.44 -20.52
CA PHE A 111 -2.64 -11.08 -20.41
C PHE A 111 -1.96 -11.51 -21.72
N SER A 112 -1.28 -10.58 -22.40
CA SER A 112 -0.48 -10.96 -23.55
C SER A 112 0.66 -11.88 -23.07
N LYS A 113 1.16 -12.74 -23.98
CA LYS A 113 2.32 -13.57 -23.63
C LYS A 113 3.51 -12.70 -23.23
N ASP A 114 3.65 -11.52 -23.82
CA ASP A 114 4.75 -10.61 -23.55
C ASP A 114 4.67 -10.00 -22.15
N ASP A 115 3.46 -9.70 -21.66
CA ASP A 115 3.27 -9.23 -20.28
C ASP A 115 3.61 -10.31 -19.26
N ILE A 116 3.22 -11.55 -19.53
CA ILE A 116 3.55 -12.71 -18.69
C ILE A 116 5.07 -12.90 -18.62
N GLU A 117 5.77 -12.79 -19.75
CA GLU A 117 7.23 -12.94 -19.79
C GLU A 117 7.95 -11.81 -19.05
N ARG A 118 7.52 -10.55 -19.20
CA ARG A 118 8.06 -9.42 -18.41
C ARG A 118 7.92 -9.65 -16.90
N VAL A 119 6.77 -10.14 -16.44
CA VAL A 119 6.58 -10.46 -15.01
C VAL A 119 7.51 -11.59 -14.57
N ILE A 120 7.76 -12.58 -15.45
CA ILE A 120 8.64 -13.70 -15.14
C ILE A 120 10.09 -13.25 -14.99
N ASP A 121 10.54 -12.32 -15.82
CA ASP A 121 11.89 -11.75 -15.74
C ASP A 121 12.15 -10.98 -14.45
N LEU A 122 11.10 -10.46 -13.80
CA LEU A 122 11.17 -9.79 -12.50
C LEU A 122 11.15 -10.76 -11.30
N LEU A 123 10.80 -12.04 -11.49
CA LEU A 123 10.71 -13.01 -10.39
C LEU A 123 12.02 -13.23 -9.61
N PRO A 124 13.22 -13.22 -10.23
CA PRO A 124 14.49 -13.32 -9.51
C PRO A 124 14.68 -12.24 -8.45
N ASP A 125 14.20 -11.03 -8.72
CA ASP A 125 14.30 -9.88 -7.81
C ASP A 125 13.20 -9.91 -6.74
N LEU A 126 12.02 -10.41 -7.10
CA LEU A 126 10.85 -10.52 -6.22
C LEU A 126 10.97 -11.65 -5.20
N TYR A 127 11.44 -12.84 -5.63
CA TYR A 127 11.51 -14.03 -4.79
C TYR A 127 12.95 -14.49 -4.65
N LYS A 128 13.47 -14.61 -3.42
CA LYS A 128 14.84 -15.13 -3.20
C LYS A 128 15.02 -16.62 -3.53
N ASN A 129 13.93 -17.40 -3.58
CA ASN A 129 14.00 -18.86 -3.71
C ASN A 129 13.70 -19.29 -5.14
N THR A 130 14.69 -19.88 -5.82
CA THR A 130 14.59 -20.38 -7.21
C THR A 130 13.46 -21.39 -7.41
N LYS A 131 13.14 -22.22 -6.40
CA LYS A 131 12.01 -23.16 -6.48
C LYS A 131 10.65 -22.47 -6.43
N THR A 132 10.57 -21.34 -5.74
CA THR A 132 9.35 -20.51 -5.71
C THR A 132 9.24 -19.69 -7.00
N GLN A 133 10.35 -19.12 -7.47
CA GLN A 133 10.42 -18.44 -8.78
C GLN A 133 9.92 -19.37 -9.89
N LEU A 134 10.49 -20.58 -10.00
CA LEU A 134 10.08 -21.56 -11.01
C LEU A 134 8.61 -21.96 -10.88
N PHE A 135 8.12 -22.15 -9.65
CA PHE A 135 6.71 -22.47 -9.42
C PHE A 135 5.79 -21.35 -9.90
N VAL A 136 6.07 -20.10 -9.53
CA VAL A 136 5.28 -18.93 -9.93
C VAL A 136 5.37 -18.72 -11.45
N ALA A 137 6.56 -18.80 -12.05
CA ALA A 137 6.75 -18.68 -13.50
C ALA A 137 5.95 -19.74 -14.28
N THR A 138 5.97 -21.00 -13.82
CA THR A 138 5.22 -22.09 -14.46
C THR A 138 3.71 -21.88 -14.32
N CYS A 139 3.26 -21.42 -13.16
CA CYS A 139 1.87 -21.04 -12.92
C CYS A 139 1.42 -19.92 -13.86
N LEU A 140 2.25 -18.89 -14.06
CA LEU A 140 1.93 -17.76 -14.94
C LEU A 140 1.90 -18.16 -16.43
N ARG A 141 2.84 -18.98 -16.89
CA ARG A 141 2.89 -19.43 -18.30
C ARG A 141 1.80 -20.41 -18.69
N TYR A 142 1.40 -21.30 -17.78
CA TYR A 142 0.61 -22.48 -18.14
C TYR A 142 -0.61 -22.76 -17.25
N GLY A 143 -0.77 -22.01 -16.16
CA GLY A 143 -1.87 -22.21 -15.22
C GLY A 143 -1.74 -23.48 -14.37
N LYS A 144 -2.77 -23.76 -13.57
CA LYS A 144 -2.76 -24.79 -12.52
C LYS A 144 -2.52 -26.21 -13.04
N ALA A 145 -3.30 -26.64 -14.03
CA ALA A 145 -3.33 -28.04 -14.47
C ALA A 145 -1.96 -28.47 -15.04
N GLU A 146 -1.42 -27.68 -15.97
CA GLU A 146 -0.14 -27.95 -16.61
C GLU A 146 1.03 -27.78 -15.63
N THR A 147 0.96 -26.81 -14.71
CA THR A 147 1.99 -26.65 -13.66
C THR A 147 2.06 -27.87 -12.74
N MET A 148 0.92 -28.45 -12.38
CA MET A 148 0.88 -29.66 -11.55
C MET A 148 1.53 -30.85 -12.26
N ILE A 149 1.33 -31.00 -13.56
CA ILE A 149 1.94 -32.06 -14.37
C ILE A 149 3.45 -31.84 -14.47
N ARG A 150 3.88 -30.64 -14.89
CA ARG A 150 5.30 -30.32 -15.11
C ARG A 150 6.16 -30.40 -13.86
N LEU A 151 5.61 -29.95 -12.72
CA LEU A 151 6.31 -29.95 -11.44
C LEU A 151 5.99 -31.19 -10.59
N GLN A 152 5.24 -32.15 -11.13
CA GLN A 152 4.84 -33.40 -10.47
C GLN A 152 4.23 -33.15 -9.07
N LEU A 153 3.33 -32.17 -8.97
CA LEU A 153 2.72 -31.75 -7.72
C LEU A 153 1.36 -32.39 -7.53
N THR A 154 1.13 -32.94 -6.33
CA THR A 154 -0.23 -33.29 -5.91
C THR A 154 -1.07 -32.02 -5.71
N PRO A 155 -2.42 -32.09 -5.79
CA PRO A 155 -3.28 -30.95 -5.50
C PRO A 155 -2.96 -30.31 -4.16
N LYS A 156 -2.72 -31.11 -3.11
CA LYS A 156 -2.40 -30.60 -1.77
C LYS A 156 -1.09 -29.82 -1.75
N GLN A 157 -0.05 -30.32 -2.42
CA GLN A 157 1.24 -29.63 -2.52
C GLN A 157 1.15 -28.34 -3.34
N PHE A 158 0.35 -28.35 -4.43
CA PHE A 158 0.09 -27.15 -5.24
C PHE A 158 -0.53 -26.04 -4.38
N HIS A 159 -1.63 -26.30 -3.68
CA HIS A 159 -2.28 -25.29 -2.84
C HIS A 159 -1.38 -24.86 -1.68
N GLN A 160 -0.55 -25.75 -1.13
CA GLN A 160 0.42 -25.36 -0.10
C GLN A 160 1.48 -24.41 -0.65
N LYS A 161 2.03 -24.68 -1.84
CA LYS A 161 3.00 -23.81 -2.50
C LYS A 161 2.40 -22.47 -2.89
N LEU A 162 1.17 -22.46 -3.40
CA LEU A 162 0.42 -21.26 -3.72
C LEU A 162 0.23 -20.38 -2.48
N ARG A 163 -0.29 -20.95 -1.39
CA ARG A 163 -0.47 -20.21 -0.13
C ARG A 163 0.85 -19.67 0.44
N ASN A 164 1.94 -20.42 0.28
CA ASN A 164 3.25 -19.96 0.72
C ASN A 164 3.76 -18.79 -0.14
N ALA A 165 3.52 -18.83 -1.45
CA ALA A 165 3.85 -17.72 -2.35
C ALA A 165 3.00 -16.48 -2.02
N GLU A 166 1.68 -16.61 -1.91
CA GLU A 166 0.77 -15.53 -1.52
C GLU A 166 1.14 -14.92 -0.18
N ARG A 167 1.43 -15.75 0.83
CA ARG A 167 1.85 -15.27 2.16
C ARG A 167 3.17 -14.52 2.09
N TYR A 168 4.10 -14.96 1.24
CA TYR A 168 5.37 -14.28 1.03
C TYR A 168 5.14 -12.92 0.35
N SER A 169 4.35 -12.88 -0.72
CA SER A 169 4.00 -11.64 -1.44
C SER A 169 3.32 -10.63 -0.53
N ASN A 170 2.34 -11.08 0.28
CA ASN A 170 1.65 -10.21 1.22
C ASN A 170 2.56 -9.69 2.34
N ARG A 171 3.52 -10.50 2.80
CA ARG A 171 4.49 -10.08 3.83
C ARG A 171 5.52 -9.11 3.30
N HIS A 172 5.87 -9.22 2.02
CA HIS A 172 6.87 -8.41 1.35
C HIS A 172 6.25 -7.48 0.31
N ARG A 173 5.03 -7.01 0.58
CA ARG A 173 4.20 -6.26 -0.37
C ARG A 173 4.94 -5.05 -0.92
N GLU A 174 5.82 -4.42 -0.14
CA GLU A 174 6.71 -3.33 -0.55
C GLU A 174 7.55 -3.66 -1.79
N LYS A 175 8.01 -4.90 -1.95
CA LYS A 175 8.81 -5.34 -3.11
C LYS A 175 7.97 -5.56 -4.36
N PHE A 176 6.72 -5.95 -4.15
CA PHE A 176 5.76 -6.15 -5.22
C PHE A 176 5.07 -4.82 -5.60
N ASN A 177 5.05 -3.84 -4.69
CA ASN A 177 4.61 -2.48 -4.95
C ASN A 177 5.64 -1.69 -5.77
N LEU A 178 6.96 -1.92 -5.61
CA LEU A 178 7.98 -1.33 -6.49
C LEU A 178 7.90 -1.82 -7.95
N VAL A 179 7.17 -2.90 -8.20
CA VAL A 179 6.82 -3.40 -9.54
C VAL A 179 5.46 -2.88 -10.02
N ALA A 180 4.61 -2.43 -9.09
CA ALA A 180 3.36 -1.74 -9.36
C ALA A 180 3.60 -0.24 -9.17
N VAL A 181 4.25 0.37 -10.16
CA VAL A 181 4.35 1.83 -10.30
C VAL A 181 2.98 2.41 -9.97
N SER A 182 2.91 3.30 -8.97
CA SER A 182 1.64 3.93 -8.64
C SER A 182 1.14 4.63 -9.89
N ASN A 183 -0.15 4.73 -10.10
CA ASN A 183 -0.62 5.27 -11.37
C ASN A 183 -0.34 6.77 -11.53
N GLU A 184 -0.10 7.44 -10.41
CA GLU A 184 0.49 8.77 -10.39
C GLU A 184 1.93 8.73 -10.94
N GLU A 185 2.75 7.75 -10.55
CA GLU A 185 4.09 7.55 -11.11
C GLU A 185 4.07 7.06 -12.57
N ILE A 186 3.10 6.23 -12.99
CA ILE A 186 2.93 5.82 -14.41
C ILE A 186 2.58 7.04 -15.25
N ALA A 187 1.60 7.83 -14.80
CA ALA A 187 1.21 9.06 -15.48
C ALA A 187 2.39 10.04 -15.57
N LEU A 188 3.20 10.16 -14.51
CA LEU A 188 4.42 10.98 -14.54
C LEU A 188 5.49 10.44 -15.50
N MET A 189 5.63 9.12 -15.63
CA MET A 189 6.55 8.50 -16.58
C MET A 189 6.08 8.65 -18.03
N ASP A 190 4.78 8.46 -18.30
CA ASP A 190 4.19 8.67 -19.61
C ASP A 190 4.27 10.16 -20.03
N GLU A 191 3.98 11.06 -19.09
CA GLU A 191 4.17 12.51 -19.26
C GLU A 191 5.64 12.83 -19.57
N GLN A 192 6.59 12.23 -18.84
CA GLN A 192 8.02 12.42 -19.06
C GLN A 192 8.46 11.95 -20.46
N VAL A 193 7.99 10.79 -20.91
CA VAL A 193 8.29 10.27 -22.26
C VAL A 193 7.76 11.20 -23.34
N CYS A 194 6.54 11.73 -23.17
CA CYS A 194 5.96 12.73 -24.06
C CYS A 194 6.78 14.02 -24.12
N LEU A 195 7.15 14.58 -22.97
CA LEU A 195 7.96 15.80 -22.89
C LEU A 195 9.32 15.62 -23.57
N ILE A 196 9.97 14.47 -23.36
CA ILE A 196 11.24 14.13 -24.02
C ILE A 196 11.06 14.02 -25.54
N ALA A 197 9.97 13.41 -26.01
CA ALA A 197 9.70 13.30 -27.45
C ALA A 197 9.49 14.70 -28.09
N LEU A 198 8.74 15.58 -27.43
CA LEU A 198 8.53 16.95 -27.88
C LEU A 198 9.83 17.76 -27.90
N ILE A 199 10.65 17.68 -26.85
CA ILE A 199 11.97 18.33 -26.77
C ILE A 199 12.89 17.77 -27.86
N SER A 200 12.96 16.45 -28.01
CA SER A 200 13.82 15.81 -29.01
C SER A 200 13.44 16.23 -30.44
N CYS A 201 12.15 16.48 -30.70
CA CYS A 201 11.69 17.05 -31.96
C CYS A 201 12.11 18.51 -32.13
N LEU A 202 11.96 19.35 -31.09
CA LEU A 202 12.36 20.75 -31.09
C LEU A 202 13.88 20.94 -31.25
N GLU A 203 14.68 20.04 -30.67
CA GLU A 203 16.14 20.06 -30.72
C GLU A 203 16.71 19.34 -31.97
N SER A 204 15.87 18.71 -32.77
CA SER A 204 16.34 17.95 -33.92
C SER A 204 16.91 18.88 -35.00
N CYS A 205 17.99 18.44 -35.65
CA CYS A 205 18.62 19.21 -36.72
C CYS A 205 17.76 19.33 -38.00
N ASP A 206 16.67 18.57 -38.06
CA ASP A 206 15.70 18.53 -39.15
C ASP A 206 14.30 19.02 -38.72
N TYR A 207 14.23 19.82 -37.65
CA TYR A 207 13.00 20.41 -37.14
C TYR A 207 12.22 21.17 -38.21
N THR A 208 10.91 20.92 -38.26
CA THR A 208 9.94 21.75 -38.99
C THR A 208 8.66 21.86 -38.19
N ASP A 209 7.96 22.99 -38.31
CA ASP A 209 6.65 23.19 -37.65
C ASP A 209 5.65 22.09 -38.02
N ASP A 210 5.69 21.58 -39.26
CA ASP A 210 4.81 20.49 -39.72
C ASP A 210 5.13 19.14 -39.03
N LYS A 211 6.41 18.86 -38.75
CA LYS A 211 6.82 17.66 -37.99
C LYS A 211 6.39 17.77 -36.55
N PHE A 212 6.52 18.96 -35.96
CA PHE A 212 6.08 19.21 -34.60
C PHE A 212 4.56 19.13 -34.48
N GLN A 213 3.80 19.67 -35.45
CA GLN A 213 2.35 19.49 -35.53
C GLN A 213 1.97 18.01 -35.65
N SER A 214 2.66 17.25 -36.51
CA SER A 214 2.40 15.81 -36.65
C SER A 214 2.62 15.03 -35.35
N LEU A 215 3.60 15.47 -34.54
CA LEU A 215 3.87 14.88 -33.23
C LEU A 215 2.82 15.29 -32.19
N LEU A 216 2.34 16.54 -32.21
CA LEU A 216 1.23 16.98 -31.37
C LEU A 216 -0.06 16.21 -31.69
N ASP A 217 -0.37 16.01 -32.98
CA ASP A 217 -1.53 15.24 -33.42
C ASP A 217 -1.42 13.77 -32.98
N TYR A 218 -0.21 13.20 -33.03
CA TYR A 218 0.05 11.83 -32.56
C TYR A 218 -0.09 11.68 -31.05
N LEU A 219 0.20 12.75 -30.28
CA LEU A 219 0.12 12.78 -28.83
C LEU A 219 -1.13 13.53 -28.31
N ALA A 220 -2.15 13.73 -29.14
CA ALA A 220 -3.24 14.68 -28.92
C ALA A 220 -3.88 14.62 -27.52
N ASP A 221 -4.14 13.42 -27.02
CA ASP A 221 -4.74 13.21 -25.69
C ASP A 221 -3.83 13.73 -24.57
N MET A 222 -2.52 13.45 -24.64
CA MET A 222 -1.55 13.86 -23.62
C MET A 222 -1.09 15.31 -23.81
N SER A 223 -0.90 15.77 -25.05
CA SER A 223 -0.55 17.16 -25.32
C SER A 223 -1.70 18.11 -24.96
N GLY A 224 -2.95 17.68 -25.13
CA GLY A 224 -4.12 18.44 -24.72
C GLY A 224 -4.17 18.69 -23.21
N GLU A 225 -3.92 17.66 -22.41
CA GLU A 225 -3.86 17.79 -20.95
C GLU A 225 -2.67 18.64 -20.49
N LEU A 226 -1.48 18.41 -21.05
CA LEU A 226 -0.27 19.19 -20.74
C LEU A 226 -0.47 20.68 -21.04
N ILE A 227 -0.98 21.02 -22.23
CA ILE A 227 -1.18 22.39 -22.69
C ILE A 227 -2.31 23.08 -21.92
N GLY A 228 -3.34 22.33 -21.55
CA GLY A 228 -4.44 22.82 -20.69
C GLY A 228 -3.97 23.23 -19.30
N GLN A 229 -2.92 22.62 -18.78
CA GLN A 229 -2.35 22.88 -17.46
C GLN A 229 -1.30 24.00 -17.44
N LEU A 230 -0.71 24.36 -18.59
CA LEU A 230 0.32 25.41 -18.68
C LEU A 230 -0.31 26.81 -18.62
N PRO A 231 0.03 27.63 -17.60
CA PRO A 231 -0.48 28.99 -17.49
C PRO A 231 0.17 29.91 -18.52
N GLY A 232 -0.63 30.78 -19.16
CA GLY A 232 -0.12 31.86 -20.00
C GLY A 232 -0.29 31.68 -21.51
N ILE A 233 -0.75 30.50 -21.97
CA ILE A 233 -1.11 30.28 -23.37
C ILE A 233 -2.50 30.87 -23.63
N LYS A 234 -2.59 31.89 -24.48
CA LYS A 234 -3.86 32.59 -24.76
C LYS A 234 -4.74 31.81 -25.73
N HIS A 235 -4.14 31.15 -26.71
CA HIS A 235 -4.86 30.42 -27.76
C HIS A 235 -4.43 28.94 -27.79
N GLN A 236 -4.82 28.19 -26.76
CA GLN A 236 -4.46 26.77 -26.61
C GLN A 236 -4.86 25.92 -27.83
N ALA A 237 -6.06 26.13 -28.38
CA ALA A 237 -6.52 25.43 -29.58
C ALA A 237 -5.66 25.71 -30.82
N ALA A 238 -5.19 26.96 -30.99
CA ALA A 238 -4.33 27.31 -32.11
C ALA A 238 -2.95 26.65 -32.00
N VAL A 239 -2.44 26.49 -30.78
CA VAL A 239 -1.19 25.79 -30.50
C VAL A 239 -1.32 24.27 -30.72
N LEU A 240 -2.45 23.67 -30.36
CA LEU A 240 -2.71 22.24 -30.50
C LEU A 240 -3.02 21.83 -31.94
N GLU A 241 -3.88 22.58 -32.63
CA GLU A 241 -4.42 22.17 -33.94
C GLU A 241 -3.68 22.82 -35.11
N HIS A 242 -3.02 23.95 -34.87
CA HIS A 242 -2.44 24.81 -35.92
C HIS A 242 -1.11 25.44 -35.51
N TRP A 243 -0.19 24.64 -34.95
CA TRP A 243 1.15 25.03 -34.50
C TRP A 243 1.83 25.96 -35.48
N THR A 244 1.92 25.62 -36.77
CA THR A 244 2.57 26.47 -37.78
C THR A 244 2.09 27.92 -37.75
N ASN A 245 0.79 28.15 -37.51
CA ASN A 245 0.14 29.47 -37.51
C ASN A 245 -0.12 30.05 -36.11
N ALA A 246 0.28 29.35 -35.04
CA ALA A 246 0.11 29.82 -33.67
C ALA A 246 0.92 31.09 -33.39
N ASP A 247 0.43 31.93 -32.46
CA ASP A 247 1.14 33.14 -32.05
C ASP A 247 2.52 32.80 -31.49
N VAL A 248 3.52 33.59 -31.87
CA VAL A 248 4.91 33.34 -31.49
C VAL A 248 5.07 33.34 -29.96
N ASN A 249 4.33 34.18 -29.23
CA ASN A 249 4.42 34.19 -27.77
C ASN A 249 3.80 32.94 -27.16
N ASP A 250 2.68 32.44 -27.72
CA ASP A 250 2.05 31.20 -27.27
C ASP A 250 2.95 29.98 -27.58
N LYS A 251 3.65 29.97 -28.73
CA LYS A 251 4.67 28.96 -29.06
C LYS A 251 5.82 28.96 -28.04
N TYR A 252 6.40 30.12 -27.76
CA TYR A 252 7.48 30.25 -26.77
C TYR A 252 7.04 29.85 -25.37
N THR A 253 5.80 30.19 -24.99
CA THR A 253 5.23 29.82 -23.69
C THR A 253 5.08 28.31 -23.58
N LEU A 254 4.64 27.63 -24.64
CA LEU A 254 4.59 26.17 -24.66
C LEU A 254 5.99 25.56 -24.53
N VAL A 255 6.94 25.99 -25.37
CA VAL A 255 8.30 25.43 -25.37
C VAL A 255 8.93 25.57 -23.99
N ASN A 256 8.88 26.76 -23.38
CA ASN A 256 9.42 26.97 -22.04
C ASN A 256 8.68 26.13 -20.99
N GLY A 257 7.35 26.02 -21.08
CA GLY A 257 6.55 25.21 -20.18
C GLY A 257 6.89 23.71 -20.24
N ILE A 258 7.20 23.18 -21.44
CA ILE A 258 7.65 21.79 -21.63
C ILE A 258 8.98 21.55 -20.89
N TYR A 259 9.96 22.45 -21.03
CA TYR A 259 11.25 22.34 -20.33
C TYR A 259 11.09 22.48 -18.81
N GLU A 260 10.33 23.46 -18.33
CA GLU A 260 10.08 23.67 -16.89
C GLU A 260 9.38 22.46 -16.26
N ARG A 261 8.39 21.88 -16.95
CA ARG A 261 7.66 20.71 -16.46
C ARG A 261 8.55 19.48 -16.39
N LEU A 262 9.42 19.25 -17.38
CA LEU A 262 10.37 18.14 -17.36
C LEU A 262 11.37 18.27 -16.19
N ASP A 263 11.86 19.49 -15.94
CA ASP A 263 12.73 19.79 -14.80
C ASP A 263 12.05 19.52 -13.45
N ASP A 264 10.77 19.87 -13.33
CA ASP A 264 9.99 19.64 -12.10
C ASP A 264 9.69 18.16 -11.86
N ILE A 265 9.41 17.38 -12.92
CA ILE A 265 9.31 15.91 -12.81
C ILE A 265 10.64 15.32 -12.36
N GLY A 266 11.76 15.78 -12.93
CA GLY A 266 13.11 15.37 -12.53
C GLY A 266 13.40 15.65 -11.04
N ARG A 267 13.03 16.83 -10.54
CA ARG A 267 13.19 17.20 -9.12
C ARG A 267 12.30 16.39 -8.18
N THR A 268 11.09 16.06 -8.62
CA THR A 268 10.11 15.28 -7.84
C THR A 268 10.56 13.82 -7.71
N SER A 269 11.10 13.24 -8.79
CA SER A 269 11.64 11.87 -8.81
C SER A 269 12.89 11.73 -7.91
N VAL A 270 13.77 12.74 -7.84
CA VAL A 270 14.96 12.74 -6.97
C VAL A 270 14.60 12.86 -5.48
N ARG A 271 13.53 13.58 -5.13
CA ARG A 271 13.07 13.69 -3.73
C ARG A 271 12.46 12.40 -3.18
N GLY A 272 11.81 11.59 -4.02
CA GLY A 272 11.29 10.28 -3.63
C GLY A 272 12.38 9.28 -3.20
N ASN A 273 13.55 9.34 -3.83
CA ASN A 273 14.71 8.48 -3.51
C ASN A 273 15.52 8.94 -2.29
N ALA A 274 15.33 10.17 -1.80
CA ALA A 274 16.07 10.70 -0.65
C ALA A 274 15.44 10.33 0.71
N TYR A 275 14.24 9.73 0.70
CA TYR A 275 13.50 9.29 1.91
C TYR A 275 13.27 7.77 1.97
N ALA A 276 13.97 6.99 1.12
CA ALA A 276 14.03 5.53 1.18
C ALA A 276 15.37 5.07 1.80
#